data_AF-A0A6M0AGA8-F1
#
_entry.id   AF-A0A6M0AGA8-F1
#
_cell.length_a   1.000
_cell.length_b   1.000
_cell.length_c   1.000
_cell.angle_alpha   90.00
_cell.angle_beta   90.00
_cell.angle_gamma   90.00
#
_symmetry.space_group_name_H-M   'P 1'
#
loop_
_entity.id
_entity.type
_entity.pdbx_description
1 polymer ?
#
loop_
_entity_poly.entity_id
_entity_poly.type
_entity_poly.pdbx_seq_one_letter_code
_entity_poly.pdbx_strand_id
1 'polypeptide(L)'
;MYEFFKLINKLWNNHKQKIRHNYYRNQLGNIGEDCYIGKSVIKNNLSKLFLGNRVIVENNVTLKCNLEDSAIHIGDRSIIRSSAMLISAEGKIKIGSDCSVNPFCFLYGAGDLVIGNWVRIATHTVIVTSNYTFDDLDTPIDLQPSTKKGVIIEDDVWIGAGVRILDGCRIGKGSVIGAGTVLTKSVEPYSVVVGVPGKVIRKRGEYKDSKQE
;
A
#
# COMPACT_ATOMS: atom_id res chain seq x y z
N MET A 1 -13.30 -39.41 5.77
CA MET A 1 -14.33 -38.65 5.03
C MET A 1 -14.08 -37.14 5.05
N TYR A 2 -13.95 -36.50 6.22
CA TYR A 2 -13.66 -35.05 6.34
C TYR A 2 -12.37 -34.59 5.63
N GLU A 3 -11.26 -35.31 5.82
CA GLU A 3 -9.98 -34.98 5.15
C GLU A 3 -10.02 -35.18 3.63
N PHE A 4 -10.86 -36.10 3.14
CA PHE A 4 -11.10 -36.29 1.71
C PHE A 4 -11.86 -35.10 1.09
N PHE A 5 -12.91 -34.60 1.77
CA PHE A 5 -13.63 -33.40 1.33
C PHE A 5 -12.75 -32.13 1.38
N LYS A 6 -11.88 -31.98 2.39
CA LYS A 6 -10.89 -30.91 2.42
C LYS A 6 -9.94 -30.98 1.22
N LEU A 7 -9.46 -32.17 0.88
CA LEU A 7 -8.57 -32.38 -0.26
C LEU A 7 -9.25 -32.01 -1.57
N ILE A 8 -10.49 -32.46 -1.80
CA ILE A 8 -11.29 -32.09 -2.97
C ILE A 8 -11.50 -30.58 -3.05
N ASN A 9 -11.88 -29.94 -1.95
CA ASN A 9 -12.06 -28.49 -1.90
C ASN A 9 -10.76 -27.74 -2.20
N LYS A 10 -9.62 -28.21 -1.68
CA LYS A 10 -8.30 -27.65 -1.96
C LYS A 10 -7.94 -27.77 -3.45
N LEU A 11 -8.10 -28.96 -4.03
CA LEU A 11 -7.83 -29.21 -5.46
C LEU A 11 -8.74 -28.37 -6.37
N TRP A 12 -10.03 -28.30 -6.04
CA TRP A 12 -11.01 -27.49 -6.77
C TRP A 12 -10.70 -25.99 -6.69
N ASN A 13 -10.33 -25.50 -5.51
CA ASN A 13 -9.89 -24.12 -5.33
C ASN A 13 -8.61 -23.83 -6.12
N ASN A 14 -7.63 -24.74 -6.10
CA ASN A 14 -6.40 -24.60 -6.90
C ASN A 14 -6.71 -24.54 -8.40
N HIS A 15 -7.63 -25.39 -8.88
CA HIS A 15 -8.05 -25.37 -10.28
C HIS A 15 -8.72 -24.04 -10.66
N LYS A 16 -9.64 -23.54 -9.83
CA LYS A 16 -10.27 -22.23 -10.03
C LYS A 16 -9.25 -21.08 -10.02
N GLN A 17 -8.23 -21.17 -9.16
CA GLN A 17 -7.15 -20.17 -9.14
C GLN A 17 -6.30 -20.21 -10.40
N LYS A 18 -5.97 -21.40 -10.92
CA LYS A 18 -5.27 -21.53 -12.21
C LYS A 18 -6.04 -20.90 -13.36
N ILE A 19 -7.36 -21.15 -13.44
CA ILE A 19 -8.22 -20.51 -14.45
C ILE A 19 -8.17 -18.98 -14.30
N ARG A 20 -8.33 -18.47 -13.08
CA ARG A 20 -8.32 -17.02 -12.82
C ARG A 20 -6.96 -16.39 -13.12
N HIS A 21 -5.86 -17.06 -12.78
CA HIS A 21 -4.51 -16.63 -13.10
C HIS A 21 -4.33 -16.52 -14.62
N ASN A 22 -4.68 -17.55 -15.38
CA ASN A 22 -4.58 -17.55 -16.84
C ASN A 22 -5.48 -16.48 -17.48
N TYR A 23 -6.67 -16.26 -16.95
CA TYR A 23 -7.56 -15.17 -17.41
C TYR A 23 -6.88 -13.79 -17.30
N TYR A 24 -6.18 -13.53 -16.20
CA TYR A 24 -5.50 -12.24 -16.00
C TYR A 24 -4.16 -12.12 -16.73
N ARG A 25 -3.49 -13.23 -17.02
CA ARG A 25 -2.20 -13.23 -17.72
C ARG A 25 -2.24 -12.53 -19.08
N ASN A 26 -3.38 -12.56 -19.75
CA ASN A 26 -3.57 -11.92 -21.06
C ASN A 26 -4.09 -10.48 -20.98
N GLN A 27 -4.39 -9.98 -19.78
CA GLN A 27 -5.03 -8.66 -19.58
C GLN A 27 -4.18 -7.70 -18.75
N LEU A 28 -3.37 -8.22 -17.83
CA LEU A 28 -2.46 -7.44 -17.02
C LEU A 28 -1.24 -7.00 -17.82
N GLY A 29 -0.63 -5.87 -17.45
CA GLY A 29 0.65 -5.45 -18.02
C GLY A 29 1.76 -6.46 -17.69
N ASN A 30 1.70 -7.06 -16.50
CA ASN A 30 2.49 -8.24 -16.14
C ASN A 30 1.85 -9.01 -14.97
N ILE A 31 2.01 -10.33 -14.97
CA ILE A 31 1.74 -11.18 -13.79
C ILE A 31 2.83 -12.25 -13.66
N GLY A 32 3.57 -12.19 -12.55
CA GLY A 32 4.58 -13.19 -12.21
C GLY A 32 3.98 -14.53 -11.80
N GLU A 33 4.85 -15.49 -11.52
CA GLU A 33 4.48 -16.86 -11.20
C GLU A 33 3.76 -16.97 -9.85
N ASP A 34 2.91 -17.99 -9.69
CA ASP A 34 2.25 -18.33 -8.42
C ASP A 34 1.46 -17.19 -7.74
N CYS A 35 0.98 -16.22 -8.52
CA CYS A 35 0.11 -15.17 -8.01
C CYS A 35 -1.28 -15.69 -7.64
N TYR A 36 -1.79 -15.24 -6.50
CA TYR A 36 -3.17 -15.45 -6.07
C TYR A 36 -3.99 -14.19 -6.27
N ILE A 37 -5.16 -14.31 -6.90
CA ILE A 37 -6.11 -13.21 -7.04
C ILE A 37 -7.47 -13.65 -6.50
N GLY A 38 -7.95 -12.91 -5.50
CA GLY A 38 -9.22 -13.11 -4.83
C GLY A 38 -10.44 -12.81 -5.71
N LYS A 39 -11.62 -13.03 -5.13
CA LYS A 39 -12.90 -12.69 -5.75
C LYS A 39 -13.21 -11.20 -5.62
N SER A 40 -14.07 -10.70 -6.50
CA SER A 40 -14.61 -9.33 -6.45
C SER A 40 -13.54 -8.24 -6.39
N VAL A 41 -12.37 -8.50 -6.98
CA VAL A 41 -11.34 -7.48 -7.11
C VAL A 41 -11.78 -6.51 -8.21
N ILE A 42 -12.08 -5.28 -7.83
CA ILE A 42 -12.53 -4.22 -8.75
C ILE A 42 -11.29 -3.69 -9.47
N LYS A 43 -11.34 -3.69 -10.81
CA LYS A 43 -10.19 -3.35 -11.65
C LYS A 43 -10.60 -2.44 -12.80
N ASN A 44 -9.77 -1.44 -13.07
CA ASN A 44 -9.83 -0.64 -14.30
C ASN A 44 -8.44 -0.60 -14.94
N ASN A 45 -8.38 -0.60 -16.27
CA ASN A 45 -7.17 -0.53 -17.07
C ASN A 45 -6.11 -1.57 -16.68
N LEU A 46 -6.46 -2.85 -16.87
CA LEU A 46 -5.65 -4.00 -16.46
C LEU A 46 -4.22 -3.97 -17.03
N SER A 47 -4.01 -3.46 -18.25
CA SER A 47 -2.69 -3.34 -18.87
C SER A 47 -1.69 -2.47 -18.08
N LYS A 48 -2.18 -1.69 -17.11
CA LYS A 48 -1.38 -0.79 -16.25
C LYS A 48 -1.13 -1.37 -14.85
N LEU A 49 -1.51 -2.63 -14.63
CA LEU A 49 -1.28 -3.38 -13.40
C LEU A 49 -0.16 -4.39 -13.63
N PHE A 50 0.85 -4.33 -12.76
CA PHE A 50 2.06 -5.16 -12.85
C PHE A 50 2.27 -5.88 -11.52
N LEU A 51 2.20 -7.21 -11.54
CA LEU A 51 2.40 -8.05 -10.37
C LEU A 51 3.69 -8.87 -10.53
N GLY A 52 4.55 -8.85 -9.52
CA GLY A 52 5.71 -9.74 -9.41
C GLY A 52 5.33 -11.19 -9.11
N ASN A 53 6.30 -11.99 -8.69
CA ASN A 53 6.08 -13.41 -8.36
C ASN A 53 5.49 -13.57 -6.96
N ARG A 54 4.57 -14.54 -6.81
CA ARG A 54 3.93 -14.92 -5.54
C ARG A 54 3.22 -13.74 -4.86
N VAL A 55 2.67 -12.82 -5.66
CA VAL A 55 1.82 -11.74 -5.15
C VAL A 55 0.46 -12.31 -4.76
N ILE A 56 -0.04 -11.89 -3.60
CA ILE A 56 -1.37 -12.26 -3.12
C ILE A 56 -2.25 -11.01 -3.09
N VAL A 57 -3.30 -11.00 -3.90
CA VAL A 57 -4.38 -10.02 -3.83
C VAL A 57 -5.60 -10.72 -3.26
N GLU A 58 -6.03 -10.35 -2.05
CA GLU A 58 -7.18 -10.97 -1.40
C GLU A 58 -8.53 -10.49 -1.97
N ASN A 59 -9.63 -10.90 -1.34
CA ASN A 59 -10.98 -10.60 -1.84
C ASN A 59 -11.33 -9.12 -1.65
N ASN A 60 -12.19 -8.59 -2.52
CA ASN A 60 -12.72 -7.23 -2.42
C ASN A 60 -11.66 -6.11 -2.46
N VAL A 61 -10.45 -6.41 -2.94
CA VAL A 61 -9.43 -5.38 -3.18
C VAL A 61 -9.85 -4.52 -4.37
N THR A 62 -9.61 -3.21 -4.30
CA THR A 62 -9.77 -2.31 -5.45
C THR A 62 -8.41 -1.88 -5.98
N LEU A 63 -8.15 -2.15 -7.25
CA LEU A 63 -6.96 -1.69 -7.97
C LEU A 63 -7.41 -0.85 -9.18
N LYS A 64 -7.27 0.47 -9.10
CA LYS A 64 -7.72 1.38 -10.17
C LYS A 64 -6.55 2.19 -10.72
N CYS A 65 -6.38 2.13 -12.04
CA CYS A 65 -5.51 2.99 -12.82
C CYS A 65 -6.42 3.87 -13.69
N ASN A 66 -6.61 5.14 -13.34
CA ASN A 66 -7.68 5.95 -13.92
C ASN A 66 -7.26 6.74 -15.16
N LEU A 67 -6.00 7.19 -15.25
CA LEU A 67 -5.54 8.11 -16.30
C LEU A 67 -4.38 7.55 -17.12
N GLU A 68 -3.93 8.29 -18.12
CA GLU A 68 -2.93 7.84 -19.10
C GLU A 68 -1.60 7.42 -18.43
N ASP A 69 -1.07 8.23 -17.52
CA ASP A 69 0.22 7.96 -16.86
C ASP A 69 0.13 7.05 -15.63
N SER A 70 -1.09 6.65 -15.24
CA SER A 70 -1.33 5.82 -14.06
C SER A 70 -0.76 4.41 -14.20
N ALA A 71 -0.25 3.84 -13.12
CA ALA A 71 0.16 2.44 -13.06
C ALA A 71 0.27 1.97 -11.61
N ILE A 72 -0.03 0.68 -11.37
CA ILE A 72 0.20 0.03 -10.08
C ILE A 72 1.18 -1.12 -10.27
N HIS A 73 2.30 -1.04 -9.58
CA HIS A 73 3.33 -2.07 -9.54
C HIS A 73 3.40 -2.67 -8.13
N ILE A 74 3.33 -3.99 -8.04
CA ILE A 74 3.43 -4.73 -6.77
C ILE A 74 4.53 -5.77 -6.92
N GLY A 75 5.60 -5.62 -6.14
CA GLY A 75 6.77 -6.49 -6.15
C GLY A 75 6.51 -7.88 -5.56
N ASP A 76 7.52 -8.75 -5.67
CA ASP A 76 7.44 -10.16 -5.32
C ASP A 76 7.03 -10.39 -3.86
N ARG A 77 6.28 -11.47 -3.60
CA ARG A 77 5.90 -11.92 -2.25
C ARG A 77 5.13 -10.88 -1.43
N SER A 78 4.60 -9.85 -2.08
CA SER A 78 3.78 -8.83 -1.43
C SER A 78 2.31 -9.24 -1.37
N ILE A 79 1.63 -8.79 -0.31
CA ILE A 79 0.24 -9.16 -0.01
C ILE A 79 -0.61 -7.88 0.09
N ILE A 80 -1.65 -7.80 -0.72
CA ILE A 80 -2.70 -6.78 -0.62
C ILE A 80 -3.94 -7.45 -0.02
N ARG A 81 -4.25 -7.09 1.23
CA ARG A 81 -5.31 -7.73 2.00
C ARG A 81 -6.69 -7.18 1.72
N SER A 82 -7.68 -7.93 2.18
CA SER A 82 -9.09 -7.76 1.83
C SER A 82 -9.58 -6.32 2.05
N SER A 83 -10.33 -5.80 1.09
CA SER A 83 -10.91 -4.45 1.13
C SER A 83 -9.91 -3.28 1.14
N ALA A 84 -8.61 -3.53 0.90
CA ALA A 84 -7.67 -2.44 0.61
C ALA A 84 -7.96 -1.82 -0.77
N MET A 85 -7.71 -0.52 -0.87
CA MET A 85 -7.96 0.26 -2.09
C MET A 85 -6.67 0.95 -2.52
N LEU A 86 -6.20 0.63 -3.72
CA LEU A 86 -5.08 1.29 -4.38
C LEU A 86 -5.64 2.02 -5.60
N ILE A 87 -5.57 3.36 -5.58
CA ILE A 87 -6.08 4.20 -6.65
C ILE A 87 -4.95 5.07 -7.18
N SER A 88 -4.45 4.67 -8.35
CA SER A 88 -3.49 5.41 -9.16
C SER A 88 -4.29 6.32 -10.09
N ALA A 89 -4.30 7.61 -9.76
CA ALA A 89 -5.03 8.63 -10.51
C ALA A 89 -4.17 9.16 -11.66
N GLU A 90 -3.42 10.24 -11.47
CA GLU A 90 -2.46 10.78 -12.44
C GLU A 90 -1.08 10.14 -12.31
N GLY A 91 -0.60 9.94 -11.08
CA GLY A 91 0.67 9.30 -10.79
C GLY A 91 0.59 7.78 -10.63
N LYS A 92 1.71 7.19 -10.21
CA LYS A 92 1.95 5.75 -10.11
C LYS A 92 2.03 5.30 -8.66
N ILE A 93 1.56 4.08 -8.38
CA ILE A 93 1.81 3.39 -7.11
C ILE A 93 2.83 2.30 -7.38
N LYS A 94 3.97 2.35 -6.68
CA LYS A 94 5.02 1.33 -6.73
C LYS A 94 5.23 0.76 -5.33
N ILE A 95 5.00 -0.53 -5.19
CA ILE A 95 5.25 -1.28 -3.95
C ILE A 95 6.35 -2.30 -4.22
N GLY A 96 7.38 -2.30 -3.38
CA GLY A 96 8.47 -3.26 -3.44
C GLY A 96 8.05 -4.69 -3.06
N SER A 97 9.06 -5.50 -2.80
CA SER A 97 8.90 -6.91 -2.46
C SER A 97 8.72 -7.14 -0.96
N ASP A 98 8.11 -8.26 -0.62
CA ASP A 98 7.91 -8.72 0.76
C ASP A 98 7.12 -7.72 1.62
N CYS A 99 6.16 -7.00 1.03
CA CYS A 99 5.34 -5.99 1.71
C CYS A 99 3.95 -6.52 2.09
N SER A 100 3.31 -5.90 3.08
CA SER A 100 1.90 -6.15 3.39
C SER A 100 1.09 -4.86 3.49
N VAL A 101 0.00 -4.78 2.72
CA VAL A 101 -1.03 -3.75 2.85
C VAL A 101 -2.25 -4.39 3.49
N ASN A 102 -2.51 -4.07 4.76
CA ASN A 102 -3.57 -4.70 5.54
C ASN A 102 -4.98 -4.16 5.19
N PRO A 103 -6.05 -4.78 5.73
CA PRO A 103 -7.41 -4.42 5.35
C PRO A 103 -7.76 -2.94 5.51
N PHE A 104 -8.65 -2.46 4.66
CA PHE A 104 -9.20 -1.09 4.72
C PHE A 104 -8.13 0.02 4.61
N CYS A 105 -6.93 -0.30 4.14
CA CYS A 105 -5.96 0.72 3.75
C CYS A 105 -6.41 1.42 2.48
N PHE A 106 -6.16 2.73 2.41
CA PHE A 106 -6.40 3.53 1.23
C PHE A 106 -5.09 4.17 0.77
N LEU A 107 -4.61 3.75 -0.41
CA LEU A 107 -3.38 4.23 -1.02
C LEU A 107 -3.74 5.05 -2.26
N TYR A 108 -3.59 6.36 -2.18
CA TYR A 108 -3.81 7.27 -3.30
C TYR A 108 -2.48 7.61 -3.97
N GLY A 109 -2.44 7.51 -5.30
CA GLY A 109 -1.21 7.72 -6.09
C GLY A 109 -1.34 8.85 -7.11
N ALA A 110 -2.00 9.96 -6.78
CA ALA A 110 -2.11 11.10 -7.69
C ALA A 110 -0.78 11.85 -7.91
N GLY A 111 0.13 11.88 -6.94
CA GLY A 111 1.44 12.55 -7.02
C GLY A 111 2.61 11.58 -6.87
N ASP A 112 2.42 10.32 -7.26
CA ASP A 112 3.30 9.17 -7.02
C ASP A 112 3.38 8.69 -5.56
N LEU A 113 3.28 7.38 -5.39
CA LEU A 113 3.53 6.66 -4.14
C LEU A 113 4.61 5.61 -4.40
N VAL A 114 5.73 5.73 -3.69
CA VAL A 114 6.82 4.74 -3.74
C VAL A 114 6.98 4.11 -2.36
N ILE A 115 6.88 2.78 -2.32
CA ILE A 115 7.06 1.97 -1.12
C ILE A 115 8.18 0.97 -1.41
N GLY A 116 9.20 0.95 -0.55
CA GLY A 116 10.34 0.04 -0.62
C GLY A 116 9.97 -1.41 -0.31
N ASN A 117 10.98 -2.18 0.10
CA ASN A 117 10.87 -3.59 0.43
C ASN A 117 10.64 -3.81 1.93
N TRP A 118 10.05 -4.95 2.29
CA TRP A 118 9.81 -5.36 3.69
C TRP A 118 8.93 -4.40 4.50
N VAL A 119 8.14 -3.56 3.84
CA VAL A 119 7.25 -2.60 4.52
C VAL A 119 6.01 -3.31 5.07
N ARG A 120 5.63 -2.97 6.30
CA ARG A 120 4.41 -3.48 6.95
C ARG A 120 3.44 -2.33 7.18
N ILE A 121 2.31 -2.33 6.47
CA ILE A 121 1.27 -1.32 6.61
C ILE A 121 0.07 -1.94 7.32
N ALA A 122 -0.18 -1.52 8.56
CA ALA A 122 -1.31 -1.99 9.33
C ALA A 122 -2.64 -1.35 8.90
N THR A 123 -3.73 -1.98 9.32
CA THR A 123 -5.12 -1.73 8.89
C THR A 123 -5.51 -0.25 9.01
N HIS A 124 -6.46 0.19 8.17
CA HIS A 124 -7.03 1.55 8.20
C HIS A 124 -6.01 2.68 8.01
N THR A 125 -4.83 2.39 7.46
CA THR A 125 -3.85 3.43 7.09
C THR A 125 -4.28 4.12 5.80
N VAL A 126 -4.15 5.44 5.77
CA VAL A 126 -4.45 6.26 4.59
C VAL A 126 -3.17 7.00 4.16
N ILE A 127 -2.83 6.89 2.89
CA ILE A 127 -1.71 7.61 2.26
C ILE A 127 -2.26 8.50 1.16
N VAL A 128 -1.99 9.80 1.26
CA VAL A 128 -2.45 10.82 0.32
C VAL A 128 -1.23 11.51 -0.29
N THR A 129 -1.05 11.40 -1.60
CA THR A 129 0.12 11.89 -2.35
C THR A 129 -0.12 13.21 -3.08
N SER A 130 -1.22 13.88 -2.76
CA SER A 130 -1.60 15.15 -3.36
C SER A 130 -2.50 15.92 -2.41
N ASN A 131 -2.57 17.23 -2.55
CA ASN A 131 -3.48 18.04 -1.77
C ASN A 131 -4.03 19.19 -2.61
N TYR A 132 -5.17 19.76 -2.25
CA TYR A 132 -5.58 21.06 -2.79
C TYR A 132 -4.82 22.16 -2.05
N THR A 133 -4.49 23.24 -2.76
CA THR A 133 -4.13 24.50 -2.08
C THR A 133 -5.41 25.20 -1.62
N PHE A 134 -5.29 26.03 -0.59
CA PHE A 134 -6.44 26.67 0.05
C PHE A 134 -6.13 28.08 0.59
N ASP A 135 -4.97 28.64 0.21
CA ASP A 135 -4.52 29.94 0.73
C ASP A 135 -5.15 31.12 -0.04
N ASP A 136 -5.63 30.90 -1.28
CA ASP A 136 -6.41 31.90 -2.01
C ASP A 136 -7.86 31.89 -1.49
N LEU A 137 -8.30 33.01 -0.92
CA LEU A 137 -9.63 33.13 -0.33
C LEU A 137 -10.72 33.50 -1.36
N ASP A 138 -10.32 34.01 -2.53
CA ASP A 138 -11.25 34.47 -3.57
C ASP A 138 -11.62 33.37 -4.56
N THR A 139 -10.78 32.33 -4.66
CA THR A 139 -11.01 31.18 -5.54
C THR A 139 -11.51 29.97 -4.73
N PRO A 140 -12.65 29.33 -5.07
CA PRO A 140 -13.07 28.07 -4.46
C PRO A 140 -11.97 26.99 -4.53
N ILE A 141 -11.79 26.20 -3.47
CA ILE A 141 -10.72 25.20 -3.34
C ILE A 141 -10.59 24.26 -4.56
N ASP A 142 -11.72 23.86 -5.16
CA ASP A 142 -11.72 22.95 -6.33
C ASP A 142 -11.13 23.61 -7.60
N LEU A 143 -11.17 24.93 -7.68
CA LEU A 143 -10.59 25.72 -8.78
C LEU A 143 -9.15 26.17 -8.48
N GLN A 144 -8.67 25.95 -7.26
CA GLN A 144 -7.29 26.22 -6.88
C GLN A 144 -6.37 25.08 -7.36
N PRO A 145 -5.06 25.37 -7.54
CA PRO A 145 -4.11 24.33 -7.91
C PRO A 145 -4.00 23.24 -6.83
N SER A 146 -3.44 22.09 -7.23
CA SER A 146 -3.11 21.00 -6.30
C SER A 146 -1.60 20.84 -6.16
N THR A 147 -1.15 20.42 -4.97
CA THR A 147 0.19 19.88 -4.76
C THR A 147 0.20 18.39 -5.08
N LYS A 148 1.31 17.91 -5.65
CA LYS A 148 1.54 16.51 -6.04
C LYS A 148 2.99 16.15 -5.75
N LYS A 149 3.42 16.34 -4.50
CA LYS A 149 4.83 16.12 -4.07
C LYS A 149 5.14 14.63 -3.91
N GLY A 150 4.11 13.80 -3.73
CA GLY A 150 4.24 12.36 -3.60
C GLY A 150 4.59 11.91 -2.20
N VAL A 151 4.65 10.60 -2.01
CA VAL A 151 5.08 9.98 -0.76
C VAL A 151 6.09 8.89 -1.04
N ILE A 152 7.16 8.86 -0.25
CA ILE A 152 8.20 7.84 -0.32
C ILE A 152 8.29 7.14 1.03
N ILE A 153 8.12 5.83 1.04
CA ILE A 153 8.34 4.97 2.21
C ILE A 153 9.52 4.07 1.86
N GLU A 154 10.61 4.18 2.61
CA GLU A 154 11.81 3.38 2.38
C GLU A 154 11.68 1.96 2.95
N ASP A 155 12.74 1.17 2.82
CA ASP A 155 12.75 -0.24 3.21
C ASP A 155 12.55 -0.44 4.73
N ASP A 156 12.01 -1.60 5.11
CA ASP A 156 11.88 -2.06 6.51
C ASP A 156 11.12 -1.09 7.43
N VAL A 157 10.16 -0.34 6.87
CA VAL A 157 9.30 0.56 7.65
C VAL A 157 8.08 -0.21 8.18
N TRP A 158 7.77 0.00 9.46
CA TRP A 158 6.51 -0.45 10.05
C TRP A 158 5.56 0.72 10.29
N ILE A 159 4.38 0.66 9.68
CA ILE A 159 3.31 1.65 9.82
C ILE A 159 2.18 1.02 10.64
N GLY A 160 1.93 1.58 11.82
CA GLY A 160 0.89 1.19 12.76
C GLY A 160 -0.53 1.44 12.23
N ALA A 161 -1.52 0.87 12.91
CA ALA A 161 -2.90 0.93 12.44
C ALA A 161 -3.43 2.36 12.47
N GLY A 162 -4.25 2.74 11.48
CA GLY A 162 -4.90 4.05 11.46
C GLY A 162 -3.98 5.25 11.20
N VAL A 163 -2.76 5.04 10.70
CA VAL A 163 -1.83 6.14 10.37
C VAL A 163 -2.34 6.96 9.17
N ARG A 164 -2.00 8.25 9.14
CA ARG A 164 -2.18 9.14 7.99
C ARG A 164 -0.83 9.65 7.52
N ILE A 165 -0.52 9.50 6.23
CA ILE A 165 0.71 10.02 5.62
C ILE A 165 0.32 10.98 4.52
N LEU A 166 0.74 12.24 4.65
CA LEU A 166 0.33 13.33 3.76
C LEU A 166 1.39 13.63 2.69
N ASP A 167 0.96 14.39 1.69
CA ASP A 167 1.74 14.77 0.52
C ASP A 167 3.09 15.40 0.90
N GLY A 168 4.16 14.96 0.24
CA GLY A 168 5.53 15.42 0.44
C GLY A 168 6.31 14.69 1.55
N CYS A 169 5.72 13.69 2.22
CA CYS A 169 6.42 12.93 3.25
C CYS A 169 7.38 11.88 2.65
N ARG A 170 8.60 11.84 3.19
CA ARG A 170 9.53 10.70 3.08
C ARG A 170 9.68 10.02 4.43
N ILE A 171 9.46 8.71 4.52
CA ILE A 171 9.66 7.91 5.73
C ILE A 171 10.94 7.11 5.58
N GLY A 172 11.97 7.48 6.33
CA GLY A 172 13.29 6.89 6.25
C GLY A 172 13.33 5.42 6.69
N LYS A 173 14.25 4.67 6.09
CA LYS A 173 14.45 3.23 6.28
C LYS A 173 14.38 2.80 7.74
N GLY A 174 13.74 1.68 8.01
CA GLY A 174 13.73 1.06 9.34
C GLY A 174 12.87 1.79 10.38
N SER A 175 12.17 2.85 10.01
CA SER A 175 11.36 3.63 10.96
C SER A 175 10.08 2.90 11.38
N VAL A 176 9.59 3.25 12.56
CA VAL A 176 8.33 2.74 13.14
C VAL A 176 7.39 3.90 13.37
N ILE A 177 6.22 3.86 12.75
CA ILE A 177 5.17 4.84 12.93
C ILE A 177 4.09 4.22 13.81
N GLY A 178 3.89 4.76 15.01
CA GLY A 178 2.90 4.27 15.94
C GLY A 178 1.47 4.47 15.44
N ALA A 179 0.54 3.67 15.96
CA ALA A 179 -0.86 3.72 15.56
C ALA A 179 -1.48 5.12 15.74
N GLY A 180 -2.39 5.49 14.83
CA GLY A 180 -3.11 6.78 14.86
C GLY A 180 -2.26 8.02 14.53
N THR A 181 -0.98 7.87 14.18
CA THR A 181 -0.09 8.99 13.88
C THR A 181 -0.47 9.71 12.58
N VAL A 182 -0.35 11.03 12.55
CA VAL A 182 -0.50 11.85 11.33
C VAL A 182 0.86 12.45 10.97
N LEU A 183 1.45 12.01 9.85
CA LEU A 183 2.70 12.54 9.33
C LEU A 183 2.43 13.65 8.32
N THR A 184 2.90 14.85 8.67
CA THR A 184 2.87 16.07 7.83
C THR A 184 4.26 16.47 7.34
N LYS A 185 5.31 15.78 7.80
CA LYS A 185 6.72 16.03 7.48
C LYS A 185 7.48 14.70 7.37
N SER A 186 8.58 14.73 6.64
CA SER A 186 9.49 13.59 6.51
C SER A 186 10.07 13.14 7.86
N VAL A 187 10.41 11.86 7.93
CA VAL A 187 10.92 11.17 9.11
C VAL A 187 12.29 10.59 8.77
N GLU A 188 13.30 10.91 9.58
CA GLU A 188 14.65 10.38 9.42
C GLU A 188 14.70 8.86 9.63
N PRO A 189 15.64 8.13 9.01
CA PRO A 189 15.80 6.69 9.20
C PRO A 189 15.88 6.25 10.67
N TYR A 190 15.41 5.03 10.92
CA TYR A 190 15.39 4.35 12.21
C TYR A 190 14.70 5.15 13.31
N SER A 191 13.70 5.98 12.98
CA SER A 191 12.97 6.76 13.99
C SER A 191 11.72 6.05 14.47
N VAL A 192 11.35 6.25 15.73
CA VAL A 192 10.04 5.85 16.26
C VAL A 192 9.19 7.10 16.44
N VAL A 193 8.05 7.16 15.76
CA VAL A 193 7.21 8.36 15.65
C VAL A 193 5.80 8.08 16.17
N VAL A 194 5.25 8.99 16.96
CA VAL A 194 3.86 8.89 17.47
C VAL A 194 3.16 10.26 17.45
N GLY A 195 1.83 10.26 17.43
CA GLY A 195 1.01 11.43 17.72
C GLY A 195 0.47 12.20 16.51
N VAL A 196 -0.25 13.29 16.80
CA VAL A 196 -0.88 14.16 15.81
C VAL A 196 -0.57 15.63 16.18
N PRO A 197 0.30 16.33 15.42
CA PRO A 197 1.16 15.79 14.36
C PRO A 197 2.22 14.82 14.92
N GLY A 198 2.72 13.92 14.07
CA GLY A 198 3.71 12.92 14.46
C GLY A 198 5.02 13.55 14.91
N LYS A 199 5.55 13.08 16.04
CA LYS A 199 6.83 13.49 16.62
C LYS A 199 7.72 12.28 16.87
N VAL A 200 9.01 12.43 16.57
CA VAL A 200 10.02 11.41 16.90
C VAL A 200 10.15 11.36 18.42
N ILE A 201 9.98 10.17 19.01
CA ILE A 201 10.11 9.96 20.46
C ILE A 201 11.41 9.28 20.85
N ARG A 202 12.04 8.56 19.91
CA ARG A 202 13.36 7.92 20.06
C ARG A 202 13.83 7.35 18.72
N LYS A 203 15.07 6.85 18.66
CA LYS A 203 15.48 5.94 17.59
C LYS A 203 15.11 4.49 17.90
N ARG A 204 14.93 3.71 16.84
CA ARG A 204 14.77 2.25 16.87
C ARG A 204 16.12 1.65 17.25
N GLY A 205 16.13 0.70 18.19
CA GLY A 205 17.36 0.09 18.71
C GLY A 205 17.90 0.74 20.00
N GLU A 206 17.50 1.96 20.34
CA GLU A 206 17.94 2.66 21.56
C GLU A 206 17.08 2.35 22.81
N TYR A 207 16.23 1.33 22.77
CA TYR A 207 15.43 0.98 23.95
C TYR A 207 16.34 0.42 25.03
N LYS A 208 16.49 1.17 26.13
CA LYS A 208 17.12 0.67 27.36
C LYS A 208 16.01 0.08 28.23
N ASP A 209 16.07 -1.21 28.51
CA ASP A 209 15.19 -1.84 29.49
C ASP A 209 15.33 -1.13 30.84
N SER A 210 14.26 -0.53 31.33
CA SER A 210 14.20 0.09 32.66
C SER A 210 13.96 -0.95 33.79
N LYS A 211 14.37 -2.20 33.57
CA LYS A 211 14.20 -3.31 34.53
C LYS A 211 15.50 -4.07 34.74
N GLN A 212 16.52 -3.39 35.27
CA GLN A 212 17.65 -4.01 35.97
C GLN A 212 18.04 -3.10 37.15
N GLU A 213 17.14 -2.95 38.13
CA GLU A 213 17.46 -2.62 39.53
C GLU A 213 16.49 -3.37 40.43
#